data_AF-A0A0N9UAX9-F1
#
_entry.id   AF-A0A0N9UAX9-F1
#
_cell.length_a   1.000
_cell.length_b   1.000
_cell.length_c   1.000
_cell.angle_alpha   90.00
_cell.angle_beta   90.00
_cell.angle_gamma   90.00
#
_symmetry.space_group_name_H-M   'P 1'
#
loop_
_entity.id
_entity.type
_entity.pdbx_description
1 polymer ?
#
loop_
_entity_poly.entity_id
_entity_poly.type
_entity_poly.pdbx_seq_one_letter_code
_entity_poly.pdbx_strand_id
1 'polypeptide(L)'
;MTVDSTGAPASATAFTTKPTPSMTRFAMCRAAFLAAKAAFHRHRDECRPERADDHEGNRAYEASYQPLVDAWNGAGMAAVRCPVSSAHDLAEKLKIFREEDMFNNEAAAELVGILIADAARIGGAA
;
A
#
# COMPACT_ATOMS: atom_id res chain seq x y z
N MET A 1 -52.29 -21.24 -48.37
CA MET A 1 -52.06 -20.22 -47.32
C MET A 1 -51.30 -20.89 -46.20
N THR A 2 -49.98 -20.83 -46.28
CA THR A 2 -49.02 -21.46 -45.36
C THR A 2 -48.56 -20.37 -44.38
N VAL A 3 -48.80 -20.57 -43.09
CA VAL A 3 -48.25 -19.71 -42.03
C VAL A 3 -47.10 -20.46 -41.37
N ASP A 4 -45.88 -20.00 -41.66
CA ASP A 4 -44.65 -20.36 -40.95
C ASP A 4 -44.73 -19.83 -39.51
N SER A 5 -44.40 -20.68 -38.54
CA SER A 5 -44.13 -20.29 -37.15
C SER A 5 -42.75 -20.75 -36.76
N THR A 6 -41.74 -19.98 -37.18
CA THR A 6 -40.37 -20.08 -36.70
C THR A 6 -40.20 -19.16 -35.49
N GLY A 7 -40.36 -19.72 -34.29
CA GLY A 7 -39.98 -19.06 -33.05
C GLY A 7 -38.45 -19.01 -32.92
N ALA A 8 -37.88 -17.83 -33.02
CA ALA A 8 -36.47 -17.58 -32.73
C ALA A 8 -36.19 -17.65 -31.22
N PRO A 9 -35.10 -18.28 -30.74
CA PRO A 9 -34.67 -18.14 -29.36
C PRO A 9 -34.07 -16.75 -29.12
N ALA A 10 -34.50 -16.12 -28.02
CA ALA A 10 -34.03 -14.82 -27.57
C ALA A 10 -32.51 -14.82 -27.34
N SER A 11 -31.84 -13.81 -27.90
CA SER A 11 -30.42 -13.51 -27.69
C SER A 11 -30.09 -13.43 -26.20
N ALA A 12 -29.19 -14.31 -25.76
CA ALA A 12 -28.53 -14.17 -24.46
C ALA A 12 -27.63 -12.93 -24.48
N THR A 13 -28.05 -11.88 -23.79
CA THR A 13 -27.21 -10.71 -23.51
C THR A 13 -26.07 -11.15 -22.61
N ALA A 14 -24.86 -11.25 -23.18
CA ALA A 14 -23.64 -11.46 -22.43
C ALA A 14 -23.45 -10.30 -21.44
N PHE A 15 -23.47 -10.61 -20.14
CA PHE A 15 -23.08 -9.69 -19.09
C PHE A 15 -21.56 -9.50 -19.19
N THR A 16 -21.12 -8.48 -19.92
CA THR A 16 -19.71 -8.07 -19.92
C THR A 16 -19.39 -7.46 -18.56
N THR A 17 -19.01 -8.30 -17.60
CA THR A 17 -18.35 -7.82 -16.38
C THR A 17 -17.04 -7.19 -16.79
N LYS A 18 -16.98 -5.86 -16.68
CA LYS A 18 -15.74 -5.10 -16.87
C LYS A 18 -14.67 -5.73 -15.97
N PRO A 19 -13.51 -6.14 -16.49
CA PRO A 19 -12.46 -6.72 -15.66
C PRO A 19 -12.10 -5.70 -14.58
N THR A 20 -12.31 -6.07 -13.32
CA THR A 20 -11.84 -5.25 -12.19
C THR A 20 -10.32 -5.18 -12.32
N PRO A 21 -9.70 -4.00 -12.35
CA PRO A 21 -8.25 -3.91 -12.44
C PRO A 21 -7.66 -4.64 -11.25
N SER A 22 -6.92 -5.72 -11.50
CA SER A 22 -6.17 -6.43 -10.47
C SER A 22 -5.17 -5.45 -9.86
N MET A 23 -5.23 -5.25 -8.54
CA MET A 23 -4.27 -4.40 -7.85
C MET A 23 -2.85 -4.85 -8.15
N THR A 24 -1.99 -3.91 -8.53
CA THR A 24 -0.56 -4.19 -8.70
C THR A 24 0.05 -4.59 -7.36
N ARG A 25 1.18 -5.31 -7.39
CA ARG A 25 1.91 -5.68 -6.16
C ARG A 25 2.26 -4.45 -5.33
N PHE A 26 2.70 -3.39 -6.00
CA PHE A 26 2.99 -2.12 -5.33
C PHE A 26 1.74 -1.50 -4.70
N ALA A 27 0.59 -1.51 -5.39
CA ALA A 27 -0.66 -1.02 -4.81
C ALA A 27 -1.03 -1.78 -3.53
N MET A 28 -0.81 -3.09 -3.47
CA MET A 28 -1.02 -3.89 -2.26
C MET A 28 -0.05 -3.48 -1.13
N CYS A 29 1.25 -3.35 -1.43
CA CYS A 29 2.23 -2.92 -0.43
C CYS A 29 1.97 -1.50 0.09
N ARG A 30 1.63 -0.57 -0.80
CA ARG A 30 1.25 0.80 -0.44
C ARG A 30 -0.01 0.83 0.42
N ALA A 31 -1.03 0.04 0.07
CA ALA A 31 -2.24 -0.05 0.88
C ALA A 31 -1.95 -0.59 2.29
N ALA A 32 -1.10 -1.60 2.41
CA ALA A 32 -0.68 -2.15 3.70
C ALA A 32 0.07 -1.11 4.56
N PHE A 33 0.99 -0.36 3.94
CA PHE A 33 1.69 0.75 4.59
C PHE A 33 0.72 1.83 5.11
N LEU A 34 -0.22 2.29 4.27
CA LEU A 34 -1.19 3.30 4.66
C LEU A 34 -2.11 2.82 5.79
N ALA A 35 -2.50 1.54 5.78
CA ALA A 35 -3.28 0.94 6.85
C ALA A 35 -2.49 0.89 8.17
N ALA A 36 -1.22 0.48 8.13
CA ALA A 36 -0.35 0.44 9.30
C ALA A 36 -0.11 1.84 9.88
N LYS A 37 0.20 2.83 9.02
CA LYS A 37 0.36 4.24 9.42
C LYS A 37 -0.91 4.80 10.06
N ALA A 38 -2.08 4.51 9.48
CA ALA A 38 -3.36 4.94 10.03
C ALA A 38 -3.68 4.28 11.39
N ALA A 39 -3.36 2.98 11.55
CA ALA A 39 -3.55 2.28 12.82
C ALA A 39 -2.64 2.85 13.91
N PHE A 40 -1.37 3.12 13.59
CA PHE A 40 -0.43 3.77 14.49
C PHE A 40 -0.93 5.15 14.95
N HIS A 41 -1.31 6.04 14.02
CA HIS A 41 -1.81 7.37 14.37
C HIS A 41 -3.07 7.31 15.23
N ARG A 42 -4.00 6.40 14.89
CA ARG A 42 -5.22 6.20 15.69
C ARG A 42 -4.88 5.78 17.11
N HIS A 43 -4.00 4.78 17.29
CA HIS A 43 -3.60 4.34 18.62
C HIS A 43 -2.92 5.45 19.42
N ARG A 44 -2.02 6.21 18.79
CA ARG A 44 -1.36 7.37 19.41
C ARG A 44 -2.39 8.41 19.88
N ASP A 45 -3.42 8.67 19.08
CA ASP A 45 -4.38 9.74 19.37
C ASP A 45 -5.46 9.29 20.36
N GLU A 46 -5.86 8.01 20.36
CA GLU A 46 -6.94 7.47 21.20
C GLU A 46 -6.45 6.84 22.52
N CYS A 47 -5.24 6.27 22.56
CA CYS A 47 -4.77 5.48 23.69
C CYS A 47 -3.65 6.14 24.49
N ARG A 48 -3.18 7.32 24.09
CA ARG A 48 -2.12 8.03 24.82
C ARG A 48 -2.63 8.47 26.20
N PRO A 49 -1.93 8.13 27.29
CA PRO A 49 -2.31 8.60 28.62
C PRO A 49 -2.27 10.13 28.70
N GLU A 50 -3.30 10.72 29.30
CA GLU A 50 -3.42 12.17 29.46
C GLU A 50 -2.39 12.72 30.48
N ARG A 51 -1.98 11.88 31.44
CA ARG A 51 -1.07 12.25 32.51
C ARG A 51 0.22 11.45 32.46
N ALA A 52 1.34 12.15 32.62
CA ALA A 52 2.66 11.54 32.63
C ALA A 52 2.93 10.68 33.88
N ASP A 53 2.18 10.87 34.97
CA ASP A 53 2.30 10.12 36.23
C ASP A 53 1.45 8.85 36.27
N ASP A 54 0.63 8.58 35.25
CA ASP A 54 -0.08 7.31 35.10
C ASP A 54 0.89 6.20 34.66
N HIS A 55 1.65 5.66 35.61
CA HIS A 55 2.66 4.64 35.33
C HIS A 55 2.09 3.34 34.74
N GLU A 56 0.83 3.00 35.05
CA GLU A 56 0.19 1.79 34.52
C GLU A 56 -0.31 2.03 33.09
N GLY A 57 -1.02 3.13 32.85
CA GLY A 57 -1.46 3.53 31.52
C GLY A 57 -0.30 3.76 30.56
N ASN A 58 0.79 4.41 31.01
CA ASN A 58 1.98 4.60 30.19
C ASN A 58 2.66 3.26 29.85
N ARG A 59 2.79 2.33 30.79
CA ARG A 59 3.36 1.00 30.48
C ARG A 59 2.51 0.22 29.49
N ALA A 60 1.18 0.25 29.64
CA ALA A 60 0.26 -0.41 28.72
C ALA A 60 0.33 0.21 27.32
N TYR A 61 0.35 1.55 27.22
CA TYR A 61 0.49 2.29 25.97
C TYR A 61 1.81 1.96 25.27
N GLU A 62 2.94 2.05 25.96
CA GLU A 62 4.26 1.75 25.38
C GLU A 62 4.35 0.29 24.89
N ALA A 63 3.74 -0.66 25.62
CA ALA A 63 3.70 -2.06 25.23
C ALA A 63 2.94 -2.31 23.91
N SER A 64 1.88 -1.55 23.63
CA SER A 64 1.15 -1.63 22.36
C SER A 64 1.69 -0.70 21.27
N TYR A 65 2.43 0.36 21.64
CA TYR A 65 2.97 1.34 20.72
C TYR A 65 4.10 0.77 19.86
N GLN A 66 5.08 0.09 20.47
CA GLN A 66 6.25 -0.42 19.75
C GLN A 66 5.88 -1.39 18.61
N PRO A 67 4.98 -2.39 18.79
CA PRO A 67 4.55 -3.25 17.69
C PRO A 67 3.91 -2.50 16.52
N LEU A 68 3.21 -1.39 16.77
CA LEU A 68 2.61 -0.57 15.73
C LEU A 68 3.65 0.23 14.95
N VAL A 69 4.67 0.76 15.65
CA VAL A 69 5.83 1.40 15.02
C VAL A 69 6.55 0.40 14.11
N ASP A 70 6.82 -0.81 14.62
CA ASP A 70 7.51 -1.86 13.85
C ASP A 70 6.70 -2.27 12.62
N ALA A 71 5.38 -2.43 12.76
CA ALA A 71 4.49 -2.77 11.65
C ALA A 71 4.44 -1.66 10.58
N TRP A 72 4.34 -0.40 11.00
CA TRP A 72 4.33 0.75 10.10
C TRP A 72 5.67 0.90 9.35
N ASN A 73 6.78 0.88 10.07
CA ASN A 73 8.13 0.95 9.49
C ASN A 73 8.38 -0.23 8.54
N GLY A 74 8.06 -1.45 8.97
CA GLY A 74 8.20 -2.65 8.15
C GLY A 74 7.37 -2.60 6.87
N ALA A 75 6.12 -2.12 6.96
CA ALA A 75 5.27 -1.95 5.79
C ALA A 75 5.78 -0.86 4.83
N GLY A 76 6.33 0.25 5.36
CA GLY A 76 6.96 1.29 4.57
C GLY A 76 8.16 0.76 3.79
N MET A 77 9.06 0.04 4.48
CA MET A 77 10.21 -0.63 3.87
C MET A 77 9.77 -1.61 2.78
N ALA A 78 8.73 -2.41 3.03
CA ALA A 78 8.19 -3.34 2.05
C ALA A 78 7.61 -2.62 0.81
N ALA A 79 6.95 -1.47 1.00
CA ALA A 79 6.43 -0.65 -0.10
C ALA A 79 7.57 -0.09 -0.95
N VAL A 80 8.65 0.41 -0.35
CA VAL A 80 9.84 0.91 -1.07
C VAL A 80 10.71 -0.21 -1.65
N ARG A 81 10.63 -1.44 -1.14
CA ARG A 81 11.27 -2.59 -1.79
C ARG A 81 10.45 -3.17 -2.93
N CYS A 82 9.13 -2.94 -2.96
CA CYS A 82 8.26 -3.52 -3.97
C CYS A 82 8.56 -2.92 -5.36
N PRO A 83 8.92 -3.74 -6.37
CA PRO A 83 9.19 -3.23 -7.72
C PRO A 83 7.97 -2.51 -8.31
N VAL A 84 8.25 -1.47 -9.09
CA VAL A 84 7.23 -0.73 -9.86
C VAL A 84 7.58 -0.72 -11.34
N SER A 85 6.56 -0.57 -12.18
CA SER A 85 6.68 -0.51 -13.64
C SER A 85 6.00 0.70 -14.26
N SER A 86 5.48 1.63 -13.44
CA SER A 86 4.85 2.86 -13.88
C SER A 86 5.48 4.07 -13.20
N ALA A 87 5.59 5.18 -13.92
CA ALA A 87 6.09 6.43 -13.37
C ALA A 87 5.23 6.95 -12.19
N HIS A 88 3.91 6.71 -12.27
CA HIS A 88 2.98 7.04 -11.18
C HIS A 88 3.32 6.29 -9.89
N ASP A 89 3.51 4.96 -9.97
CA ASP A 89 3.84 4.16 -8.79
C ASP A 89 5.23 4.49 -8.25
N LEU A 90 6.20 4.80 -9.12
CA LEU A 90 7.51 5.30 -8.69
C LEU A 90 7.40 6.63 -7.94
N ALA A 91 6.55 7.55 -8.39
CA ALA A 91 6.34 8.81 -7.69
C ALA A 91 5.73 8.59 -6.30
N GLU A 92 4.74 7.70 -6.17
CA GLU A 92 4.17 7.33 -4.87
C GLU A 92 5.19 6.65 -3.96
N LYS A 93 6.05 5.81 -4.53
CA LYS A 93 7.15 5.13 -3.82
C LYS A 93 8.18 6.13 -3.28
N LEU A 94 8.55 7.14 -4.07
CA LEU A 94 9.43 8.23 -3.67
C LEU A 94 8.83 9.09 -2.55
N LYS A 95 7.52 9.32 -2.57
CA LYS A 95 6.82 10.02 -1.47
C LYS A 95 6.96 9.25 -0.17
N ILE A 96 6.73 7.93 -0.17
CA ILE A 96 6.93 7.09 1.03
C ILE A 96 8.38 7.20 1.51
N PHE A 97 9.37 7.03 0.63
CA PHE A 97 10.78 7.12 1.00
C PHE A 97 11.14 8.46 1.66
N ARG A 98 10.60 9.57 1.13
CA ARG A 98 10.84 10.91 1.65
C ARG A 98 10.09 11.21 2.95
N GLU A 99 8.79 10.98 2.98
CA GLU A 99 7.92 11.36 4.11
C GLU A 99 8.22 10.56 5.37
N GLU A 100 8.76 9.36 5.21
CA GLU A 100 9.14 8.45 6.29
C GLU A 100 10.63 8.58 6.66
N ASP A 101 11.30 9.63 6.17
CA ASP A 101 12.72 9.92 6.43
C ASP A 101 13.65 8.70 6.24
N MET A 102 13.36 7.84 5.26
CA MET A 102 14.06 6.57 5.06
C MET A 102 15.53 6.75 4.63
N PHE A 103 15.95 7.98 4.33
CA PHE A 103 17.35 8.33 4.12
C PHE A 103 18.19 8.24 5.40
N ASN A 104 17.56 8.28 6.58
CA ASN A 104 18.21 8.06 7.87
C ASN A 104 18.23 6.59 8.29
N ASN A 105 17.60 5.70 7.51
CA ASN A 105 17.58 4.27 7.78
C ASN A 105 18.92 3.64 7.38
N GLU A 106 19.38 2.62 8.11
CA GLU A 106 20.61 1.88 7.78
C GLU A 106 20.57 1.26 6.38
N ALA A 107 19.37 0.93 5.88
CA ALA A 107 19.15 0.41 4.54
C ALA A 107 18.98 1.50 3.46
N ALA A 108 19.19 2.79 3.76
CA ALA A 108 18.97 3.89 2.81
C ALA A 108 19.67 3.68 1.45
N ALA A 109 20.92 3.21 1.47
CA ALA A 109 21.67 2.94 0.24
C ALA A 109 21.02 1.84 -0.62
N GLU A 110 20.53 0.76 0.01
CA GLU A 110 19.79 -0.31 -0.66
C GLU A 110 18.49 0.25 -1.29
N LEU A 111 17.72 1.00 -0.52
CA LEU A 111 16.45 1.57 -0.96
C LEU A 111 16.63 2.54 -2.13
N VAL A 112 17.66 3.39 -2.08
CA VAL A 112 18.02 4.28 -3.20
C VAL A 112 18.40 3.46 -4.43
N GLY A 113 19.17 2.38 -4.28
CA GLY A 113 19.48 1.46 -5.37
C GLY A 113 18.23 0.86 -6.02
N ILE A 114 17.23 0.47 -5.22
CA ILE A 114 15.94 -0.03 -5.72
C ILE A 114 15.18 1.06 -6.49
N LEU A 115 15.13 2.28 -5.96
CA LEU A 115 14.47 3.41 -6.63
C LEU A 115 15.13 3.72 -7.99
N ILE A 116 16.46 3.67 -8.07
CA ILE A 116 17.20 3.85 -9.33
C ILE A 116 16.89 2.70 -10.30
N ALA A 117 16.87 1.45 -9.83
CA ALA A 117 16.57 0.30 -10.67
C ALA A 117 15.15 0.36 -11.26
N ASP A 118 14.17 0.82 -10.48
CA ASP A 118 12.81 1.04 -10.95
C ASP A 118 12.75 2.19 -11.98
N ALA A 119 13.46 3.29 -11.73
CA ALA A 119 13.54 4.41 -12.68
C ALA A 119 14.18 4.00 -14.01
N ALA A 120 15.27 3.23 -13.98
CA ALA A 120 15.94 2.71 -15.16
C ALA A 120 14.99 1.80 -15.98
N ARG A 121 14.28 0.89 -15.31
CA ARG A 121 13.28 0.01 -15.93
C ARG A 121 12.16 0.79 -16.63
N ILE A 122 11.68 1.85 -16.00
CA ILE A 122 10.61 2.70 -16.56
C ILE A 122 11.14 3.55 -17.72
N GLY A 123 12.38 4.04 -17.63
CA GLY A 123 13.03 4.84 -18.66
C GLY A 123 13.52 4.05 -19.88
N GLY A 124 13.40 2.72 -19.88
CA GLY A 124 13.89 1.85 -20.95
C GLY A 124 15.41 1.64 -20.96
N ALA A 125 16.10 2.00 -19.87
CA ALA A 125 17.49 1.64 -19.64
C ALA A 125 17.50 0.26 -18.96
N ALA A 126 17.58 -0.80 -19.77
CA ALA A 126 17.74 -2.17 -19.32
C ALA A 126 19.09 -2.72 -19.79
#